data_AF-D5U4S2-F1
#
_entry.id   AF-D5U4S2-F1
#
_cell.length_a   1.000
_cell.length_b   1.000
_cell.length_c   1.000
_cell.angle_alpha   90.00
_cell.angle_beta   90.00
_cell.angle_gamma   90.00
#
_symmetry.space_group_name_H-M   'P 1'
#
loop_
_entity.id
_entity.type
_entity.pdbx_description
1 polymer ?
#
loop_
_entity_poly.entity_id
_entity_poly.type
_entity_poly.pdbx_seq_one_letter_code
_entity_poly.pdbx_strand_id
1 'polypeptide(L)'
;MALSKPNEYKEVSARQSEETVYAEDINQIISNIEKIKGGQANEAPVATIKDIHERLLALESGSVIKPPSDTGETFEEEVYSFEKTTITLNNGESDIEINSNCFGDLSQVKLIKKSDGSLYLLGTIELISSAEASVIRVNKTLNIDARKLVGLIMNQTTGTQYFSVYQNNYLYICFILGKNQSANINISSDKIYNPNVICPYDIGYANSVRYNMSEDFGIHLIGGKYILKGSITPPNTTVNFYVNCNIEDFFENGKGYEYSGYTIQTVNQRPLYAYIAINGLIANKENIIYFECPKQPAI
;
A
#
# COMPACT_ATOMS: atom_id res chain seq x y z
N MET A 1 -4.11 40.82 -15.49
CA MET A 1 -4.11 40.73 -16.96
C MET A 1 -5.23 39.77 -17.33
N ALA A 2 -6.23 40.22 -18.10
CA ALA A 2 -7.29 39.35 -18.58
C ALA A 2 -6.69 38.39 -19.62
N LEU A 3 -6.82 37.08 -19.39
CA LEU A 3 -6.41 36.06 -20.34
C LEU A 3 -7.19 36.28 -21.65
N SER A 4 -6.46 36.35 -22.77
CA SER A 4 -7.05 36.45 -24.11
C SER A 4 -7.92 35.22 -24.38
N LYS A 5 -9.18 35.44 -24.78
CA LYS A 5 -10.11 34.36 -25.14
C LYS A 5 -9.51 33.52 -26.28
N PRO A 6 -9.52 32.18 -26.20
CA PRO A 6 -9.06 31.30 -27.26
C PRO A 6 -10.01 31.34 -28.45
N ASN A 7 -9.46 31.08 -29.64
CA ASN A 7 -10.20 31.09 -30.91
C ASN A 7 -11.00 29.80 -31.17
N GLU A 8 -10.73 28.72 -30.43
CA GLU A 8 -11.43 27.45 -30.57
C GLU A 8 -11.81 26.90 -29.19
N TYR A 9 -13.11 26.63 -29.01
CA TYR A 9 -13.67 26.04 -27.81
C TYR A 9 -13.83 24.53 -27.99
N LYS A 10 -13.45 23.72 -26.99
CA LYS A 10 -13.80 22.29 -26.96
C LYS A 10 -15.12 22.11 -26.22
N GLU A 11 -16.12 21.60 -26.92
CA GLU A 11 -17.41 21.24 -26.34
C GLU A 11 -17.28 19.97 -25.51
N VAL A 12 -17.70 20.04 -24.23
CA VAL A 12 -17.79 18.90 -23.33
C VAL A 12 -19.24 18.72 -22.91
N SER A 13 -19.86 17.60 -23.28
CA SER A 13 -21.24 17.30 -22.91
C SER A 13 -21.38 17.13 -21.40
N ALA A 14 -22.19 17.96 -20.74
CA ALA A 14 -22.55 17.74 -19.34
C ALA A 14 -23.58 16.61 -19.25
N ARG A 15 -23.56 15.89 -18.13
CA ARG A 15 -24.53 14.82 -17.85
C ARG A 15 -25.69 15.28 -16.97
N GLN A 16 -25.60 16.48 -16.38
CA GLN A 16 -26.72 17.16 -15.77
C GLN A 16 -27.26 18.25 -16.70
N SER A 17 -28.58 18.41 -16.73
CA SER A 17 -29.34 19.50 -17.37
C SER A 17 -29.24 19.65 -18.90
N GLU A 18 -28.74 18.65 -19.63
CA GLU A 18 -28.67 18.64 -21.12
C GLU A 18 -27.90 19.83 -21.75
N GLU A 19 -27.03 20.50 -20.98
CA GLU A 19 -26.24 21.63 -21.47
C GLU A 19 -24.79 21.22 -21.81
N THR A 20 -24.19 21.90 -22.78
CA THR A 20 -22.77 21.74 -23.14
C THR A 20 -21.91 22.71 -22.32
N VAL A 21 -20.85 22.21 -21.66
CA VAL A 21 -19.85 23.05 -20.98
C VAL A 21 -18.69 23.31 -21.93
N TYR A 22 -18.43 24.59 -22.19
CA TYR A 22 -17.23 25.02 -22.92
C TYR A 22 -16.11 25.26 -21.90
N ALA A 23 -15.03 24.48 -21.99
CA ALA A 23 -13.89 24.58 -21.08
C ALA A 23 -12.60 24.82 -21.87
N GLU A 24 -11.81 25.80 -21.42
CA GLU A 24 -10.57 26.22 -22.08
C GLU A 24 -9.33 25.51 -21.52
N ASP A 25 -9.37 25.04 -20.25
CA ASP A 25 -8.27 24.33 -19.59
C ASP A 25 -8.71 23.41 -18.42
N ILE A 26 -7.74 22.71 -17.84
CA ILE A 26 -7.94 21.73 -16.78
C ILE A 26 -8.55 22.32 -15.49
N ASN A 27 -8.34 23.61 -15.22
CA ASN A 27 -8.87 24.26 -14.03
C ASN A 27 -10.39 24.51 -14.15
N GLN A 28 -10.87 24.81 -15.37
CA GLN A 28 -12.30 24.90 -15.64
C GLN A 28 -12.99 23.53 -15.66
N ILE A 29 -12.29 22.47 -16.07
CA ILE A 29 -12.80 21.10 -15.97
C ILE A 29 -12.95 20.69 -14.50
N ILE A 30 -11.95 20.99 -13.67
CA ILE A 30 -12.02 20.76 -12.21
C ILE A 30 -13.18 21.57 -11.60
N SER A 31 -13.35 22.83 -12.00
CA SER A 31 -14.44 23.67 -11.50
C SER A 31 -15.84 23.17 -11.90
N ASN A 32 -15.96 22.39 -12.97
CA ASN A 32 -17.23 21.85 -13.47
C ASN A 32 -17.37 20.33 -13.28
N ILE A 33 -16.47 19.70 -12.51
CA ILE A 33 -16.34 18.24 -12.40
C ILE A 33 -17.63 17.55 -11.97
N GLU A 34 -18.44 18.19 -11.11
CA GLU A 34 -19.71 17.65 -10.62
C GLU A 34 -20.80 17.58 -11.72
N LYS A 35 -20.86 18.60 -12.59
CA LYS A 35 -21.77 18.60 -13.76
C LYS A 35 -21.37 17.55 -14.79
N ILE A 36 -20.07 17.27 -14.89
CA ILE A 36 -19.49 16.29 -15.82
C ILE A 36 -19.68 14.85 -15.31
N LYS A 37 -19.52 14.63 -14.00
CA LYS A 37 -19.74 13.33 -13.34
C LYS A 37 -21.17 12.83 -13.48
N GLY A 38 -22.16 13.72 -13.35
CA GLY A 38 -23.58 13.37 -13.33
C GLY A 38 -24.02 12.65 -12.04
N GLY A 39 -25.33 12.74 -11.74
CA GLY A 39 -26.00 12.24 -10.53
C GLY A 39 -26.81 13.34 -9.84
N GLN A 40 -28.03 13.09 -9.36
CA GLN A 40 -28.79 14.10 -8.59
C GLN A 40 -28.09 14.36 -7.24
N ALA A 41 -28.41 15.49 -6.58
CA ALA A 41 -27.90 15.73 -5.23
C ALA A 41 -28.26 14.54 -4.31
N ASN A 42 -27.23 13.88 -3.75
CA ASN A 42 -27.28 12.65 -2.93
C ASN A 42 -27.27 11.30 -3.66
N GLU A 43 -26.90 11.23 -4.94
CA GLU A 43 -26.54 9.97 -5.61
C GLU A 43 -25.03 9.78 -5.71
N ALA A 44 -24.57 8.52 -5.73
CA ALA A 44 -23.17 8.21 -6.01
C ALA A 44 -22.84 8.67 -7.45
N PRO A 45 -21.71 9.36 -7.68
CA PRO A 45 -21.37 9.90 -8.98
C PRO A 45 -21.26 8.80 -10.04
N VAL A 46 -21.84 9.04 -11.23
CA VAL A 46 -21.96 8.05 -12.31
C VAL A 46 -20.61 7.73 -12.99
N ALA A 47 -19.57 8.52 -12.72
CA ALA A 47 -18.22 8.31 -13.24
C ALA A 47 -17.20 8.36 -12.10
N THR A 48 -16.28 7.40 -12.09
CA THR A 48 -15.18 7.37 -11.13
C THR A 48 -14.10 8.39 -11.52
N ILE A 49 -13.26 8.79 -10.55
CA ILE A 49 -12.12 9.70 -10.81
C ILE A 49 -11.19 9.11 -11.89
N LYS A 50 -11.09 7.79 -11.96
CA LYS A 50 -10.32 7.07 -12.99
C LYS A 50 -10.90 7.30 -14.39
N ASP A 51 -12.22 7.20 -14.55
CA ASP A 51 -12.89 7.44 -15.84
C ASP A 51 -12.72 8.88 -16.32
N ILE A 52 -12.68 9.83 -15.38
CA ILE A 52 -12.44 11.25 -15.69
C ILE A 52 -10.99 11.47 -16.09
N HIS A 53 -10.05 10.80 -15.42
CA HIS A 53 -8.62 10.88 -15.73
C HIS A 53 -8.30 10.29 -17.11
N GLU A 54 -8.88 9.15 -17.45
CA GLU A 54 -8.72 8.52 -18.77
C GLU A 54 -9.33 9.39 -19.89
N ARG A 55 -10.47 10.05 -19.63
CA ARG A 55 -11.07 11.01 -20.57
C ARG A 55 -10.21 12.27 -20.77
N LEU A 56 -9.57 12.77 -19.71
CA LEU A 56 -8.62 13.89 -19.79
C LEU A 56 -7.42 13.54 -20.67
N LEU A 57 -6.83 12.36 -20.46
CA LEU A 57 -5.70 11.86 -21.27
C LEU A 57 -6.10 11.61 -22.74
N ALA A 58 -7.32 11.15 -23.00
CA ALA A 58 -7.85 10.96 -24.36
C ALA A 58 -8.09 12.29 -25.10
N LEU A 59 -8.50 13.35 -24.38
CA LEU A 59 -8.70 14.70 -24.91
C LEU A 59 -7.40 15.43 -25.24
N GLU A 60 -6.32 15.14 -24.51
CA GLU A 60 -4.96 15.63 -24.77
C GLU A 60 -4.32 14.95 -26.00
N SER A 61 -4.69 13.70 -26.28
CA SER A 61 -4.15 12.90 -27.39
C SER A 61 -4.99 12.94 -28.67
N GLY A 62 -6.13 13.66 -28.68
CA GLY A 62 -6.95 13.86 -29.88
C GLY A 62 -7.70 12.63 -30.39
N SER A 63 -7.90 11.61 -29.54
CA SER A 63 -8.55 10.36 -29.94
C SER A 63 -10.08 10.41 -29.73
N VAL A 64 -10.84 9.83 -30.67
CA VAL A 64 -12.31 9.74 -30.59
C VAL A 64 -12.72 8.72 -29.51
N ILE A 65 -13.48 9.18 -28.53
CA ILE A 65 -13.93 8.36 -27.39
C ILE A 65 -15.15 7.53 -27.83
N LYS A 66 -15.04 6.20 -27.74
CA LYS A 66 -16.21 5.30 -27.81
C LYS A 66 -16.97 5.43 -26.47
N PRO A 67 -18.31 5.59 -26.47
CA PRO A 67 -19.05 5.57 -25.21
C PRO A 67 -18.77 4.26 -24.46
N PRO A 68 -18.79 4.28 -23.11
CA PRO A 68 -18.64 3.05 -22.34
C PRO A 68 -19.66 2.03 -22.82
N SER A 69 -19.22 0.80 -23.07
CA SER A 69 -20.16 -0.28 -23.35
C SER A 69 -21.02 -0.50 -22.11
N ASP A 70 -22.33 -0.58 -22.31
CA ASP A 70 -23.33 -1.01 -21.30
C ASP A 70 -23.13 -2.47 -20.81
N THR A 71 -21.99 -3.09 -21.16
CA THR A 71 -21.53 -4.27 -20.46
C THR A 71 -20.99 -3.79 -19.13
N GLY A 72 -21.79 -3.86 -18.07
CA GLY A 72 -21.33 -3.64 -16.70
C GLY A 72 -20.14 -4.55 -16.40
N GLU A 73 -18.93 -4.07 -16.73
CA GLU A 73 -17.67 -4.68 -16.31
C GLU A 73 -17.57 -4.38 -14.83
N THR A 74 -18.23 -5.22 -14.03
CA THR A 74 -17.84 -5.45 -12.66
C THR A 74 -16.37 -5.87 -12.71
N PHE A 75 -15.47 -4.96 -12.34
CA PHE A 75 -14.11 -5.34 -12.00
C PHE A 75 -14.22 -6.34 -10.86
N GLU A 76 -14.18 -7.64 -11.17
CA GLU A 76 -14.24 -8.68 -10.16
C GLU A 76 -12.98 -8.56 -9.31
N GLU A 77 -13.15 -8.03 -8.10
CA GLU A 77 -12.12 -8.12 -7.08
C GLU A 77 -11.91 -9.61 -6.81
N GLU A 78 -10.69 -10.12 -7.04
CA GLU A 78 -10.41 -11.51 -6.68
C GLU A 78 -10.36 -11.60 -5.16
N VAL A 79 -11.30 -12.36 -4.58
CA VAL A 79 -11.39 -12.58 -3.14
C VAL A 79 -10.86 -13.97 -2.81
N TYR A 80 -9.97 -14.04 -1.83
CA TYR A 80 -9.42 -15.28 -1.31
C TYR A 80 -9.79 -15.46 0.16
N SER A 81 -10.05 -16.71 0.54
CA SER A 81 -10.33 -17.07 1.93
C SER A 81 -9.08 -17.61 2.62
N PHE A 82 -9.17 -17.75 3.93
CA PHE A 82 -8.07 -18.26 4.76
C PHE A 82 -8.41 -19.62 5.37
N GLU A 83 -7.37 -20.36 5.72
CA GLU A 83 -7.46 -21.60 6.47
C GLU A 83 -6.51 -21.58 7.67
N LYS A 84 -6.86 -22.40 8.67
CA LYS A 84 -5.99 -22.68 9.81
C LYS A 84 -4.80 -23.49 9.34
N THR A 85 -3.63 -23.21 9.90
CA THR A 85 -2.37 -23.82 9.51
C THR A 85 -1.37 -23.80 10.68
N THR A 86 -0.23 -24.42 10.44
CA THR A 86 1.01 -24.21 11.18
C THR A 86 2.08 -23.69 10.22
N ILE A 87 3.04 -22.92 10.73
CA ILE A 87 4.27 -22.53 10.04
C ILE A 87 5.45 -22.64 10.99
N THR A 88 6.62 -22.96 10.46
CA THR A 88 7.89 -22.95 11.20
C THR A 88 8.75 -21.82 10.66
N LEU A 89 9.14 -20.88 11.53
CA LEU A 89 10.02 -19.77 11.20
C LEU A 89 11.40 -20.01 11.83
N ASN A 90 12.46 -19.88 11.05
CA ASN A 90 13.83 -20.04 11.54
C ASN A 90 14.48 -18.68 11.81
N ASN A 91 14.85 -18.40 13.06
CA ASN A 91 15.48 -17.13 13.45
C ASN A 91 17.01 -17.14 13.39
N GLY A 92 17.63 -18.21 12.88
CA GLY A 92 19.07 -18.45 12.89
C GLY A 92 19.61 -19.17 14.12
N GLU A 93 18.87 -19.19 15.23
CA GLU A 93 19.23 -19.86 16.50
C GLU A 93 18.34 -21.07 16.80
N SER A 94 17.05 -20.96 16.49
CA SER A 94 16.03 -21.98 16.71
C SER A 94 14.89 -21.87 15.71
N ASP A 95 14.14 -22.97 15.61
CA ASP A 95 12.88 -23.01 14.89
C ASP A 95 11.74 -22.63 15.83
N ILE A 96 10.91 -21.69 15.38
CA ILE A 96 9.72 -21.23 16.08
C ILE A 96 8.50 -21.75 15.33
N GLU A 97 7.74 -22.65 15.96
CA GLU A 97 6.48 -23.13 15.42
C GLU A 97 5.32 -22.23 15.86
N ILE A 98 4.53 -21.77 14.89
CA ILE A 98 3.34 -20.92 15.10
C ILE A 98 2.14 -21.63 14.48
N ASN A 99 1.02 -21.72 15.20
CA ASN A 99 -0.20 -22.38 14.73
C ASN A 99 -1.44 -21.49 14.90
N SER A 100 -2.58 -21.91 14.33
CA SER A 100 -3.85 -21.15 14.37
C SER A 100 -4.79 -21.51 15.53
N ASN A 101 -4.34 -22.25 16.55
CA ASN A 101 -5.25 -22.88 17.51
C ASN A 101 -6.04 -21.86 18.36
N CYS A 102 -5.52 -20.64 18.49
CA CYS A 102 -6.21 -19.58 19.22
C CYS A 102 -7.27 -18.85 18.40
N PHE A 103 -7.39 -19.11 17.10
CA PHE A 103 -8.39 -18.48 16.24
C PHE A 103 -9.67 -19.31 16.16
N GLY A 104 -10.80 -18.62 16.15
CA GLY A 104 -12.12 -19.19 15.86
C GLY A 104 -12.30 -19.54 14.39
N ASP A 105 -13.50 -19.31 13.87
CA ASP A 105 -13.79 -19.43 12.44
C ASP A 105 -13.13 -18.30 11.63
N LEU A 106 -12.70 -18.60 10.40
CA LEU A 106 -11.98 -17.66 9.53
C LEU A 106 -12.83 -17.12 8.36
N SER A 107 -14.13 -17.44 8.29
CA SER A 107 -14.99 -17.05 7.17
C SER A 107 -15.15 -15.54 6.99
N GLN A 108 -14.94 -14.78 8.06
CA GLN A 108 -15.07 -13.33 8.08
C GLN A 108 -13.79 -12.61 7.64
N VAL A 109 -12.68 -13.33 7.46
CA VAL A 109 -11.42 -12.74 6.97
C VAL A 109 -11.17 -13.09 5.52
N LYS A 110 -10.78 -12.07 4.77
CA LYS A 110 -10.62 -12.14 3.32
C LYS A 110 -9.35 -11.43 2.91
N LEU A 111 -8.73 -11.97 1.87
CA LEU A 111 -7.70 -11.28 1.13
C LEU A 111 -8.31 -10.82 -0.17
N ILE A 112 -8.21 -9.53 -0.44
CA ILE A 112 -8.79 -8.89 -1.64
C ILE A 112 -7.64 -8.46 -2.52
N LYS A 113 -7.61 -8.96 -3.75
CA LYS A 113 -6.71 -8.49 -4.79
C LYS A 113 -7.41 -7.45 -5.65
N LYS A 114 -6.85 -6.25 -5.69
CA LYS A 114 -7.33 -5.15 -6.51
C LYS A 114 -6.79 -5.26 -7.93
N SER A 115 -7.37 -4.49 -8.85
CA SER A 115 -7.03 -4.49 -10.27
C SER A 115 -5.61 -4.01 -10.57
N ASP A 116 -5.01 -3.21 -9.68
CA ASP A 116 -3.59 -2.80 -9.77
C ASP A 116 -2.63 -3.92 -9.33
N GLY A 117 -3.15 -5.05 -8.83
CA GLY A 117 -2.38 -6.18 -8.31
C GLY A 117 -2.05 -6.10 -6.81
N SER A 118 -2.45 -5.03 -6.12
CA SER A 118 -2.27 -4.92 -4.67
C SER A 118 -3.18 -5.87 -3.89
N LEU A 119 -2.72 -6.30 -2.72
CA LEU A 119 -3.44 -7.21 -1.84
C LEU A 119 -3.79 -6.51 -0.52
N TYR A 120 -5.04 -6.63 -0.10
CA TYR A 120 -5.59 -6.05 1.12
C TYR A 120 -6.19 -7.12 2.03
N LEU A 121 -5.83 -7.09 3.30
CA LEU A 121 -6.40 -7.93 4.33
C LEU A 121 -7.58 -7.20 4.97
N LEU A 122 -8.74 -7.85 5.06
CA LEU A 122 -9.96 -7.29 5.61
C LEU A 122 -10.70 -8.34 6.44
N GLY A 123 -11.36 -7.91 7.52
CA GLY A 123 -12.33 -8.73 8.22
C GLY A 123 -12.15 -8.75 9.72
N THR A 124 -12.75 -9.74 10.36
CA THR A 124 -12.66 -9.94 11.81
C THR A 124 -12.21 -11.35 12.14
N ILE A 125 -11.26 -11.49 13.07
CA ILE A 125 -10.83 -12.78 13.63
C ILE A 125 -11.23 -12.84 15.10
N GLU A 126 -11.95 -13.89 15.47
CA GLU A 126 -12.23 -14.21 16.88
C GLU A 126 -11.03 -14.93 17.52
N LEU A 127 -10.65 -14.50 18.71
CA LEU A 127 -9.72 -15.19 19.60
C LEU A 127 -10.50 -16.09 20.57
N ILE A 128 -10.33 -17.40 20.45
CA ILE A 128 -10.99 -18.41 21.29
C ILE A 128 -10.11 -18.89 22.45
N SER A 129 -8.82 -18.57 22.44
CA SER A 129 -7.88 -18.80 23.53
C SER A 129 -6.72 -17.80 23.48
N SER A 130 -5.92 -17.73 24.55
CA SER A 130 -4.73 -16.89 24.59
C SER A 130 -3.56 -17.54 23.85
N ALA A 131 -2.79 -16.74 23.13
CA ALA A 131 -1.52 -17.11 22.51
C ALA A 131 -0.63 -15.87 22.39
N GLU A 132 0.68 -16.05 22.24
CA GLU A 132 1.63 -14.95 21.97
C GLU A 132 1.79 -14.68 20.47
N ALA A 133 1.56 -15.69 19.64
CA ALA A 133 1.55 -15.57 18.20
C ALA A 133 0.58 -16.59 17.59
N SER A 134 0.08 -16.28 16.40
CA SER A 134 -0.79 -17.18 15.65
C SER A 134 -0.67 -16.90 14.16
N VAL A 135 -1.08 -17.84 13.32
CA VAL A 135 -0.92 -17.76 11.87
C VAL A 135 -2.22 -18.13 11.16
N ILE A 136 -2.45 -17.58 9.97
CA ILE A 136 -3.42 -18.09 8.98
C ILE A 136 -2.75 -18.13 7.62
N ARG A 137 -3.28 -18.97 6.71
CA ARG A 137 -2.76 -19.11 5.34
C ARG A 137 -3.87 -18.84 4.32
N VAL A 138 -3.54 -18.18 3.23
CA VAL A 138 -4.44 -18.08 2.07
C VAL A 138 -4.71 -19.50 1.54
N ASN A 139 -5.96 -19.85 1.30
CA ASN A 139 -6.39 -21.21 0.96
C ASN A 139 -5.92 -21.73 -0.43
N LYS A 140 -5.07 -20.97 -1.12
CA LYS A 140 -4.49 -21.32 -2.41
C LYS A 140 -3.12 -20.69 -2.59
N THR A 141 -2.39 -21.22 -3.55
CA THR A 141 -1.12 -20.64 -3.96
C THR A 141 -1.33 -19.31 -4.66
N LEU A 142 -0.38 -18.41 -4.47
CA LEU A 142 -0.30 -17.12 -5.15
C LEU A 142 1.04 -17.05 -5.87
N ASN A 143 1.10 -16.33 -6.99
CA ASN A 143 2.36 -16.03 -7.67
C ASN A 143 2.67 -14.54 -7.44
N ILE A 144 3.48 -14.27 -6.41
CA ILE A 144 3.85 -12.90 -6.01
C ILE A 144 5.36 -12.81 -5.75
N ASP A 145 5.93 -11.63 -5.98
CA ASP A 145 7.29 -11.31 -5.53
C ASP A 145 7.27 -10.95 -4.04
N ALA A 146 7.84 -11.81 -3.19
CA ALA A 146 7.87 -11.64 -1.74
C ALA A 146 8.52 -10.32 -1.29
N ARG A 147 9.43 -9.74 -2.08
CA ARG A 147 10.07 -8.45 -1.75
C ARG A 147 9.01 -7.36 -1.55
N LYS A 148 7.93 -7.42 -2.35
CA LYS A 148 6.85 -6.42 -2.41
C LYS A 148 5.80 -6.56 -1.30
N LEU A 149 6.01 -7.45 -0.34
CA LEU A 149 5.17 -7.52 0.86
C LEU A 149 5.42 -6.29 1.73
N VAL A 150 4.35 -5.74 2.27
CA VAL A 150 4.40 -4.62 3.21
C VAL A 150 5.07 -5.09 4.50
N GLY A 151 5.79 -4.17 5.14
CA GLY A 151 6.39 -4.31 6.46
C GLY A 151 5.42 -4.72 7.58
N LEU A 152 5.89 -4.66 8.83
CA LEU A 152 5.06 -4.91 10.00
C LEU A 152 3.87 -3.94 10.02
N ILE A 153 2.66 -4.49 10.09
CA ILE A 153 1.41 -3.72 10.15
C ILE A 153 0.96 -3.66 11.60
N MET A 154 0.55 -2.46 12.03
CA MET A 154 0.04 -2.22 13.37
C MET A 154 -1.43 -1.79 13.33
N ASN A 155 -2.32 -2.67 13.79
CA ASN A 155 -3.72 -2.35 13.93
C ASN A 155 -3.95 -1.47 15.16
N GLN A 156 -4.23 -0.18 14.94
CA GLN A 156 -4.33 0.81 16.01
C GLN A 156 -5.54 0.60 16.93
N THR A 157 -6.62 0.03 16.40
CA THR A 157 -7.85 -0.18 17.17
C THR A 157 -7.68 -1.28 18.21
N THR A 158 -6.93 -2.32 17.86
CA THR A 158 -6.79 -3.52 18.71
C THR A 158 -5.39 -3.67 19.31
N GLY A 159 -4.41 -2.88 18.85
CA GLY A 159 -3.00 -3.03 19.21
C GLY A 159 -2.33 -4.28 18.63
N THR A 160 -3.03 -5.07 17.81
CA THR A 160 -2.48 -6.26 17.16
C THR A 160 -1.43 -5.87 16.13
N GLN A 161 -0.32 -6.58 16.11
CA GLN A 161 0.69 -6.45 15.07
C GLN A 161 0.67 -7.71 14.22
N TYR A 162 0.88 -7.57 12.93
CA TYR A 162 0.99 -8.73 12.05
C TYR A 162 1.83 -8.42 10.82
N PHE A 163 2.38 -9.47 10.24
CA PHE A 163 3.24 -9.40 9.07
C PHE A 163 2.96 -10.59 8.16
N SER A 164 3.32 -10.43 6.89
CA SER A 164 3.13 -11.48 5.89
C SER A 164 4.37 -12.35 5.77
N VAL A 165 4.21 -13.65 5.55
CA VAL A 165 5.31 -14.55 5.19
C VAL A 165 4.93 -15.28 3.91
N TYR A 166 5.86 -15.37 2.97
CA TYR A 166 5.65 -16.09 1.72
C TYR A 166 6.59 -17.28 1.61
N GLN A 167 6.04 -18.49 1.62
CA GLN A 167 6.79 -19.74 1.61
C GLN A 167 6.04 -20.78 0.78
N ASN A 168 6.76 -21.54 -0.05
CA ASN A 168 6.19 -22.62 -0.88
C ASN A 168 5.00 -22.15 -1.75
N ASN A 169 5.06 -20.92 -2.26
CA ASN A 169 4.00 -20.25 -3.03
C ASN A 169 2.70 -19.97 -2.26
N TYR A 170 2.70 -20.10 -0.94
CA TYR A 170 1.60 -19.71 -0.08
C TYR A 170 1.91 -18.41 0.65
N LEU A 171 0.88 -17.59 0.83
CA LEU A 171 0.93 -16.40 1.65
C LEU A 171 0.33 -16.69 3.02
N TYR A 172 1.10 -16.40 4.05
CA TYR A 172 0.75 -16.55 5.45
C TYR A 172 0.66 -15.17 6.10
N ILE A 173 -0.24 -15.02 7.06
CA ILE A 173 -0.33 -13.84 7.91
C ILE A 173 -0.05 -14.28 9.34
N CYS A 174 1.07 -13.81 9.87
CA CYS A 174 1.53 -14.09 11.23
C CYS A 174 1.14 -12.92 12.13
N PHE A 175 0.34 -13.20 13.15
CA PHE A 175 -0.11 -12.25 14.15
C PHE A 175 0.76 -12.38 15.40
N ILE A 176 1.20 -11.23 15.93
CA ILE A 176 1.83 -11.09 17.24
C ILE A 176 0.74 -10.62 18.19
N LEU A 177 0.40 -11.47 19.16
CA LEU A 177 -0.74 -11.32 20.05
C LEU A 177 -0.26 -10.92 21.45
N GLY A 178 -0.83 -9.86 22.00
CA GLY A 178 -0.54 -9.43 23.37
C GLY A 178 -1.34 -10.19 24.42
N LYS A 179 -0.86 -10.22 25.68
CA LYS A 179 -1.59 -10.86 26.80
C LYS A 179 -2.99 -10.29 27.06
N ASN A 180 -3.26 -9.06 26.63
CA ASN A 180 -4.54 -8.35 26.82
C ASN A 180 -5.26 -8.10 25.48
N GLN A 181 -5.07 -8.97 24.50
CA GLN A 181 -5.66 -8.79 23.18
C GLN A 181 -7.20 -8.82 23.25
N SER A 182 -7.86 -7.92 22.51
CA SER A 182 -9.31 -7.94 22.37
C SER A 182 -9.77 -9.28 21.80
N ALA A 183 -10.90 -9.80 22.29
CA ALA A 183 -11.47 -11.07 21.80
C ALA A 183 -11.75 -11.09 20.29
N ASN A 184 -11.86 -9.92 19.66
CA ASN A 184 -11.98 -9.78 18.21
C ASN A 184 -10.87 -8.86 17.68
N ILE A 185 -10.15 -9.33 16.68
CA ILE A 185 -9.19 -8.56 15.90
C ILE A 185 -9.92 -8.04 14.66
N ASN A 186 -10.21 -6.74 14.62
CA ASN A 186 -10.92 -6.11 13.51
C ASN A 186 -9.93 -5.44 12.56
N ILE A 187 -9.94 -5.84 11.30
CA ILE A 187 -9.01 -5.39 10.25
C ILE A 187 -9.79 -4.55 9.24
N SER A 188 -9.41 -3.28 9.11
CA SER A 188 -10.14 -2.23 8.38
C SER A 188 -9.88 -2.14 6.87
N SER A 189 -9.22 -3.14 6.26
CA SER A 189 -8.65 -3.13 4.90
C SER A 189 -7.19 -2.65 4.86
N ASP A 190 -6.30 -3.41 5.49
CA ASP A 190 -4.87 -3.08 5.56
C ASP A 190 -4.15 -3.61 4.32
N LYS A 191 -3.32 -2.77 3.68
CA LYS A 191 -2.55 -3.15 2.49
C LYS A 191 -1.38 -4.02 2.91
N ILE A 192 -1.31 -5.25 2.39
CA ILE A 192 -0.25 -6.20 2.74
C ILE A 192 0.75 -6.45 1.59
N TYR A 193 0.43 -5.98 0.38
CA TYR A 193 1.27 -6.14 -0.82
C TYR A 193 1.15 -4.92 -1.74
N ASN A 194 2.29 -4.40 -2.20
CA ASN A 194 2.34 -3.29 -3.15
C ASN A 194 3.10 -3.69 -4.43
N PRO A 195 2.42 -3.92 -5.57
CA PRO A 195 3.06 -4.38 -6.80
C PRO A 195 4.03 -3.36 -7.39
N ASN A 196 3.95 -2.09 -7.00
CA ASN A 196 4.72 -1.00 -7.58
C ASN A 196 5.98 -0.66 -6.78
N VAL A 197 6.16 -1.22 -5.59
CA VAL A 197 7.29 -0.92 -4.70
C VAL A 197 7.99 -2.22 -4.32
N ILE A 198 9.31 -2.30 -4.51
CA ILE A 198 10.11 -3.51 -4.26
C ILE A 198 10.23 -3.83 -2.78
N CYS A 199 10.29 -2.82 -1.91
CA CYS A 199 10.30 -3.03 -0.46
C CYS A 199 9.45 -1.91 0.18
N PRO A 200 8.12 -2.09 0.23
CA PRO A 200 7.20 -1.10 0.77
C PRO A 200 7.19 -1.09 2.30
N TYR A 201 6.81 0.04 2.87
CA TYR A 201 6.55 0.22 4.30
C TYR A 201 5.04 0.28 4.56
N ASP A 202 4.64 0.12 5.81
CA ASP A 202 3.25 0.31 6.23
C ASP A 202 2.94 1.80 6.49
N ILE A 203 2.05 2.36 5.67
CA ILE A 203 1.54 3.73 5.82
C ILE A 203 0.70 3.87 7.09
N GLY A 204 -0.04 2.82 7.47
CA GLY A 204 -0.85 2.80 8.69
C GLY A 204 0.02 3.00 9.92
N TYR A 205 1.11 2.24 10.02
CA TYR A 205 2.13 2.42 11.05
C TYR A 205 2.74 3.83 11.01
N ALA A 206 3.20 4.29 9.84
CA ALA A 206 3.81 5.62 9.69
C ALA A 206 2.89 6.73 10.25
N ASN A 207 1.61 6.70 9.89
CA ASN A 207 0.62 7.64 10.39
C ASN A 207 0.44 7.57 11.91
N SER A 208 0.48 6.37 12.50
CA SER A 208 0.34 6.19 13.95
C SER A 208 1.47 6.83 14.77
N VAL A 209 2.69 6.81 14.22
CA VAL A 209 3.86 7.45 14.82
C VAL A 209 4.11 8.86 14.25
N ARG A 210 3.13 9.39 13.50
CA ARG A 210 3.10 10.74 12.93
C ARG A 210 4.17 11.02 11.88
N TYR A 211 4.66 9.98 11.21
CA TYR A 211 5.47 10.10 10.01
C TYR A 211 4.53 10.29 8.83
N ASN A 212 4.34 11.54 8.38
CA ASN A 212 3.59 11.77 7.15
C ASN A 212 4.49 11.40 5.96
N MET A 213 4.21 10.27 5.31
CA MET A 213 5.06 9.68 4.27
C MET A 213 4.29 9.52 2.95
N SER A 214 4.97 9.68 1.83
CA SER A 214 4.39 9.50 0.50
C SER A 214 4.08 8.04 0.20
N GLU A 215 2.98 7.75 -0.51
CA GLU A 215 2.57 6.36 -0.82
C GLU A 215 3.62 5.57 -1.62
N ASP A 216 4.50 6.28 -2.33
CA ASP A 216 5.60 5.72 -3.10
C ASP A 216 6.89 5.56 -2.28
N PHE A 217 6.88 5.81 -0.98
CA PHE A 217 8.07 5.65 -0.17
C PHE A 217 8.47 4.16 -0.07
N GLY A 218 9.75 3.87 -0.24
CA GLY A 218 10.30 2.51 -0.22
C GLY A 218 11.41 2.31 -1.25
N ILE A 219 11.79 1.06 -1.50
CA ILE A 219 12.81 0.72 -2.51
C ILE A 219 12.14 0.46 -3.86
N HIS A 220 12.70 1.04 -4.93
CA HIS A 220 12.22 0.94 -6.31
C HIS A 220 13.34 0.50 -7.24
N LEU A 221 12.99 -0.18 -8.34
CA LEU A 221 13.92 -0.43 -9.45
C LEU A 221 13.74 0.66 -10.51
N ILE A 222 14.69 1.59 -10.61
CA ILE A 222 14.64 2.75 -11.50
C ILE A 222 15.89 2.73 -12.39
N GLY A 223 15.70 2.64 -13.71
CA GLY A 223 16.82 2.63 -14.65
C GLY A 223 17.83 1.49 -14.40
N GLY A 224 17.36 0.32 -13.94
CA GLY A 224 18.21 -0.82 -13.60
C GLY A 224 18.91 -0.73 -12.24
N LYS A 225 18.58 0.28 -11.42
CA LYS A 225 19.16 0.48 -10.09
C LYS A 225 18.08 0.46 -9.00
N TYR A 226 18.38 -0.18 -7.89
CA TYR A 226 17.57 -0.12 -6.68
C TYR A 226 17.82 1.20 -5.95
N ILE A 227 16.76 1.98 -5.78
CA ILE A 227 16.76 3.30 -5.17
C ILE A 227 15.75 3.32 -4.02
N LEU A 228 16.20 3.67 -2.82
CA LEU A 228 15.31 4.09 -1.73
C LEU A 228 14.85 5.51 -2.01
N LYS A 229 13.55 5.71 -2.23
CA LYS A 229 12.96 7.01 -2.54
C LYS A 229 11.64 7.24 -1.81
N GLY A 230 11.19 8.49 -1.81
CA GLY A 230 9.90 8.95 -1.28
C GLY A 230 10.05 10.28 -0.52
N SER A 231 8.96 10.79 0.05
CA SER A 231 9.02 11.92 0.97
C SER A 231 8.53 11.54 2.37
N ILE A 232 9.07 12.22 3.37
CA ILE A 232 8.70 12.02 4.77
C ILE A 232 8.75 13.34 5.54
N THR A 233 7.70 13.62 6.31
CA THR A 233 7.66 14.70 7.30
C THR A 233 7.54 14.09 8.70
N PRO A 234 8.67 13.91 9.40
CA PRO A 234 8.68 13.29 10.73
C PRO A 234 8.60 14.34 11.85
N PRO A 235 8.09 13.98 13.05
CA PRO A 235 8.09 14.88 14.20
C PRO A 235 9.49 15.05 14.81
N ASN A 236 10.41 14.12 14.53
CA ASN A 236 11.76 14.04 15.08
C ASN A 236 12.79 13.89 13.95
N THR A 237 14.07 14.01 14.27
CA THR A 237 15.18 13.87 13.32
C THR A 237 15.51 12.42 12.94
N THR A 238 14.88 11.46 13.63
CA THR A 238 15.06 10.02 13.40
C THR A 238 13.72 9.37 13.09
N VAL A 239 13.75 8.52 12.07
CA VAL A 239 12.61 7.70 11.64
C VAL A 239 13.08 6.26 11.54
N ASN A 240 12.25 5.34 12.02
CA ASN A 240 12.43 3.91 11.81
C ASN A 240 11.17 3.34 11.14
N PHE A 241 11.36 2.51 10.12
CA PHE A 241 10.25 1.78 9.50
C PHE A 241 10.63 0.33 9.29
N TYR A 242 9.65 -0.54 9.58
CA TYR A 242 9.76 -1.97 9.40
C TYR A 242 9.50 -2.33 7.94
N VAL A 243 10.29 -3.27 7.43
CA VAL A 243 10.18 -3.79 6.08
C VAL A 243 10.20 -5.31 6.09
N ASN A 244 9.50 -5.88 5.11
CA ASN A 244 9.30 -7.31 4.98
C ASN A 244 10.08 -7.90 3.78
N CYS A 245 11.24 -7.31 3.50
CA CYS A 245 12.17 -7.79 2.50
C CYS A 245 13.49 -8.20 3.17
N ASN A 246 14.27 -9.09 2.53
CA ASN A 246 15.62 -9.39 2.98
C ASN A 246 16.51 -8.15 2.78
N ILE A 247 16.59 -7.28 3.78
CA ILE A 247 17.24 -5.96 3.62
C ILE A 247 18.73 -6.06 3.22
N GLU A 248 19.35 -7.21 3.50
CA GLU A 248 20.73 -7.53 3.13
C GLU A 248 20.95 -7.64 1.62
N ASP A 249 19.88 -7.81 0.83
CA ASP A 249 19.93 -7.76 -0.62
C ASP A 249 20.31 -6.35 -1.09
N PHE A 250 19.94 -5.31 -0.33
CA PHE A 250 20.14 -3.90 -0.68
C PHE A 250 21.22 -3.20 0.14
N PHE A 251 21.44 -3.63 1.40
CA PHE A 251 22.35 -3.00 2.36
C PHE A 251 23.29 -4.01 3.02
N GLU A 252 24.44 -3.56 3.54
CA GLU A 252 25.21 -4.33 4.53
C GLU A 252 24.57 -4.18 5.91
N ASN A 253 24.32 -5.29 6.61
CA ASN A 253 23.67 -5.29 7.92
C ASN A 253 24.47 -4.48 8.95
N GLY A 254 23.80 -3.58 9.68
CA GLY A 254 24.38 -2.74 10.73
C GLY A 254 25.20 -1.54 10.23
N LYS A 255 25.54 -1.46 8.94
CA LYS A 255 26.35 -0.37 8.38
C LYS A 255 25.52 0.91 8.18
N GLY A 256 26.11 2.05 8.58
CA GLY A 256 25.56 3.38 8.32
C GLY A 256 26.07 3.96 7.01
N TYR A 257 25.19 4.58 6.24
CA TYR A 257 25.50 5.26 4.97
C TYR A 257 25.11 6.73 5.09
N GLU A 258 26.10 7.62 5.02
CA GLU A 258 25.87 9.06 5.03
C GLU A 258 25.48 9.56 3.64
N TYR A 259 24.44 10.39 3.57
CA TYR A 259 24.00 11.03 2.34
C TYR A 259 23.28 12.34 2.64
N SER A 260 23.73 13.43 2.01
CA SER A 260 23.03 14.73 2.00
C SER A 260 22.51 15.19 3.38
N GLY A 261 23.32 15.02 4.44
CA GLY A 261 22.99 15.46 5.80
C GLY A 261 22.19 14.47 6.65
N TYR A 262 21.84 13.30 6.11
CA TYR A 262 21.24 12.20 6.87
C TYR A 262 22.06 10.91 6.78
N THR A 263 21.80 9.98 7.68
CA THR A 263 22.43 8.65 7.70
C THR A 263 21.35 7.58 7.62
N ILE A 264 21.52 6.63 6.71
CA ILE A 264 20.68 5.44 6.59
C ILE A 264 21.40 4.28 7.27
N GLN A 265 20.72 3.58 8.17
CA GLN A 265 21.21 2.37 8.79
C GLN A 265 20.15 1.28 8.70
N THR A 266 20.56 0.04 8.49
CA THR A 266 19.63 -1.09 8.43
C THR A 266 19.99 -2.13 9.46
N VAL A 267 18.99 -2.70 10.10
CA VAL A 267 19.18 -3.85 10.99
C VAL A 267 18.23 -4.95 10.57
N ASN A 268 18.82 -6.13 10.38
CA ASN A 268 18.10 -7.34 10.07
C ASN A 268 17.68 -8.02 11.38
N GLN A 269 16.37 -8.20 11.62
CA GLN A 269 15.83 -8.93 12.77
C GLN A 269 15.10 -10.18 12.28
N ARG A 270 15.88 -11.12 11.71
CA ARG A 270 15.33 -12.41 11.25
C ARG A 270 14.70 -13.17 12.42
N PRO A 271 13.58 -13.87 12.20
CA PRO A 271 12.84 -14.08 10.95
C PRO A 271 11.69 -13.09 10.74
N LEU A 272 11.49 -12.13 11.65
CA LEU A 272 10.22 -11.41 11.76
C LEU A 272 10.13 -10.24 10.79
N TYR A 273 11.17 -9.40 10.73
CA TYR A 273 11.21 -8.23 9.86
C TYR A 273 12.62 -7.62 9.89
N ALA A 274 12.91 -6.71 8.97
CA ALA A 274 14.03 -5.80 9.08
C ALA A 274 13.52 -4.38 9.37
N TYR A 275 14.40 -3.48 9.78
CA TYR A 275 14.06 -2.06 9.79
C TYR A 275 15.15 -1.23 9.12
N ILE A 276 14.70 -0.13 8.51
CA ILE A 276 15.55 0.94 8.00
C ILE A 276 15.36 2.14 8.93
N ALA A 277 16.47 2.64 9.45
CA ALA A 277 16.55 3.86 10.23
C ALA A 277 17.13 4.97 9.37
N ILE A 278 16.49 6.14 9.38
CA ILE A 278 17.03 7.36 8.76
C ILE A 278 17.19 8.40 9.86
N ASN A 279 18.43 8.84 10.09
CA ASN A 279 18.82 9.79 11.11
C ASN A 279 19.29 11.11 10.48
N GLY A 280 19.07 12.24 11.14
CA GLY A 280 19.50 13.56 10.63
C GLY A 280 18.48 14.25 9.73
N LEU A 281 17.22 13.80 9.74
CA LEU A 281 16.12 14.47 9.04
C LEU A 281 15.77 15.79 9.71
N ILE A 282 15.15 16.70 8.95
CA ILE A 282 14.61 17.95 9.49
C ILE A 282 13.22 17.67 10.06
N ALA A 283 13.06 17.84 11.37
CA ALA A 283 11.79 17.66 12.05
C ALA A 283 10.72 18.66 11.55
N ASN A 284 9.48 18.17 11.43
CA ASN A 284 8.29 18.92 11.02
C ASN A 284 8.41 19.61 9.65
N LYS A 285 9.32 19.12 8.80
CA LYS A 285 9.44 19.54 7.40
C LYS A 285 9.48 18.31 6.50
N GLU A 286 9.07 18.50 5.25
CA GLU A 286 9.22 17.47 4.24
C GLU A 286 10.70 17.25 3.93
N ASN A 287 11.13 15.99 4.01
CA ASN A 287 12.44 15.53 3.60
C ASN A 287 12.25 14.63 2.38
N ILE A 288 12.90 14.98 1.26
CA ILE A 288 12.91 14.15 0.07
C ILE A 288 14.07 13.16 0.17
N ILE A 289 13.73 11.88 0.11
CA ILE A 289 14.70 10.79 0.12
C ILE A 289 14.89 10.31 -1.32
N TYR A 290 16.14 10.24 -1.75
CA TYR A 290 16.54 9.62 -3.00
C TYR A 290 17.96 9.10 -2.83
N PHE A 291 18.10 7.78 -2.65
CA PHE A 291 19.36 7.14 -2.30
C PHE A 291 19.52 5.83 -3.07
N GLU A 292 20.60 5.73 -3.85
CA GLU A 292 20.96 4.48 -4.54
C GLU A 292 21.44 3.45 -3.51
N CYS A 293 20.77 2.29 -3.47
CA CYS A 293 21.15 1.22 -2.56
C CYS A 293 22.59 0.75 -2.85
N PRO A 294 23.41 0.52 -1.82
CA PRO A 294 24.83 0.15 -2.01
C PRO A 294 24.98 -1.23 -2.66
N LYS A 295 24.01 -2.13 -2.49
CA LYS A 295 23.95 -3.40 -3.20
C LYS A 295 22.86 -3.38 -4.26
N GLN A 296 23.15 -4.04 -5.36
CA GLN A 296 22.31 -4.12 -6.55
C GLN A 296 22.13 -5.60 -6.88
N PRO A 297 21.19 -6.31 -6.21
CA PRO A 297 20.96 -7.72 -6.45
C PRO A 297 20.52 -7.95 -7.90
N ALA A 298 20.67 -9.18 -8.39
CA ALA A 298 20.12 -9.53 -9.69
C ALA A 298 18.59 -9.32 -9.70
N ILE A 299 18.08 -8.86 -10.85
CA ILE A 299 16.66 -8.55 -11.06
C ILE A 299 15.82 -9.83 -11.01
#